data_AF-A0A813D1H0-F1
#
_entry.id   AF-A0A813D1H0-F1
#
_cell.length_a   1.000
_cell.length_b   1.000
_cell.length_c   1.000
_cell.angle_alpha   90.00
_cell.angle_beta   90.00
_cell.angle_gamma   90.00
#
_symmetry.space_group_name_H-M   'P 1'
#
loop_
_entity.id
_entity.type
_entity.pdbx_description
1 polymer ?
#
loop_
_entity_poly.entity_id
_entity_poly.type
_entity_poly.pdbx_seq_one_letter_code
_entity_poly.pdbx_strand_id
1 'polypeptide(L)'
;MSEKQAEDLIMSSTDKEAEGLTASSSTSGEAVVQVERASGFDPTVQLLFELTGVEPFSGGTVALASHPLKPQLFVSILELGKVLVVCTETSTVLSTLEVPEDFDEGPKNVAFDAASGCLALMVDDCLTRWRCDGSTWTELRSARVLREDFESCD
;
A
#
# COMPACT_ATOMS: atom_id res chain seq x y z
N MET A 1 39.82 -4.64 53.35
CA MET A 1 40.83 -5.68 53.07
C MET A 1 40.38 -6.39 51.81
N SER A 2 41.18 -6.25 50.76
CA SER A 2 40.96 -6.71 49.40
C SER A 2 41.44 -8.15 49.22
N GLU A 3 40.80 -8.91 48.32
CA GLU A 3 41.28 -10.09 47.56
C GLU A 3 39.99 -10.73 46.98
N LYS A 4 39.84 -11.15 45.73
CA LYS A 4 40.75 -11.40 44.61
C LYS A 4 39.90 -11.58 43.34
N GLN A 5 40.47 -11.20 42.20
CA GLN A 5 39.97 -11.42 40.85
C GLN A 5 39.92 -12.93 40.49
N ALA A 6 39.06 -13.30 39.55
CA ALA A 6 39.32 -14.37 38.58
C ALA A 6 38.44 -14.13 37.33
N GLU A 7 39.10 -13.81 36.23
CA GLU A 7 38.56 -13.74 34.87
C GLU A 7 38.71 -15.09 34.15
N ASP A 8 37.93 -15.22 33.06
CA ASP A 8 38.15 -16.02 31.83
C ASP A 8 37.89 -17.54 31.79
N LEU A 9 36.96 -17.93 30.89
CA LEU A 9 37.18 -18.63 29.60
C LEU A 9 35.80 -19.12 29.06
N ILE A 10 35.21 -18.50 28.03
CA ILE A 10 35.35 -18.72 26.56
C ILE A 10 34.85 -20.10 26.05
N MET A 11 33.75 -20.03 25.26
CA MET A 11 33.31 -20.86 24.11
C MET A 11 32.87 -22.33 24.29
N SER A 12 31.66 -22.67 23.83
CA SER A 12 31.45 -23.13 22.44
C SER A 12 29.97 -23.42 22.10
N SER A 13 29.57 -22.91 20.95
CA SER A 13 28.41 -23.22 20.09
C SER A 13 28.05 -24.71 19.93
N THR A 14 26.76 -25.04 19.79
CA THR A 14 26.15 -25.43 18.48
C THR A 14 24.68 -25.84 18.61
N ASP A 15 23.90 -25.42 17.63
CA ASP A 15 22.50 -25.73 17.34
C ASP A 15 22.21 -27.24 17.21
N LYS A 16 20.96 -27.64 17.51
CA LYS A 16 20.11 -28.39 16.56
C LYS A 16 18.67 -28.62 17.06
N GLU A 17 17.78 -28.05 16.27
CA GLU A 17 16.45 -28.47 15.80
C GLU A 17 15.67 -29.64 16.43
N ALA A 18 14.35 -29.39 16.38
CA ALA A 18 13.22 -30.29 16.20
C ALA A 18 12.81 -31.12 17.42
N GLU A 19 11.57 -30.90 17.88
CA GLU A 19 10.43 -31.79 17.61
C GLU A 19 9.19 -31.20 18.30
N GLY A 20 8.02 -31.29 17.68
CA GLY A 20 6.78 -30.97 18.40
C GLY A 20 5.56 -30.66 17.55
N LEU A 21 5.19 -31.56 16.65
CA LEU A 21 3.82 -31.65 16.15
C LEU A 21 2.85 -31.82 17.33
N THR A 22 1.92 -30.89 17.52
CA THR A 22 0.64 -31.18 18.18
C THR A 22 -0.49 -30.48 17.44
N ALA A 23 -1.33 -31.28 16.78
CA ALA A 23 -2.64 -30.86 16.35
C ALA A 23 -3.60 -30.90 17.56
N SER A 24 -4.43 -29.87 17.73
CA SER A 24 -5.67 -29.97 18.50
C SER A 24 -6.69 -28.90 18.09
N SER A 25 -7.71 -29.37 17.38
CA SER A 25 -9.15 -29.11 17.55
C SER A 25 -9.65 -27.72 18.02
N SER A 26 -10.44 -27.11 17.13
CA SER A 26 -11.74 -26.47 17.34
C SER A 26 -11.97 -25.60 18.58
N THR A 27 -12.08 -24.29 18.38
CA THR A 27 -13.15 -23.46 18.97
C THR A 27 -13.40 -22.23 18.11
N SER A 28 -14.66 -22.00 17.79
CA SER A 28 -15.26 -20.75 17.33
C SER A 28 -14.69 -19.54 18.05
N GLY A 29 -14.14 -18.59 17.31
CA GLY A 29 -13.70 -17.29 17.80
C GLY A 29 -13.10 -16.50 16.65
N GLU A 30 -13.44 -15.21 16.55
CA GLU A 30 -12.93 -14.26 15.56
C GLU A 30 -11.46 -14.54 15.20
N ALA A 31 -11.21 -14.72 13.91
CA ALA A 31 -9.85 -14.77 13.37
C ALA A 31 -9.24 -13.37 13.49
N VAL A 32 -8.76 -13.04 14.70
CA VAL A 32 -7.74 -12.01 14.86
C VAL A 32 -6.50 -12.59 14.22
N VAL A 33 -6.28 -12.22 12.95
CA VAL A 33 -5.04 -12.53 12.25
C VAL A 33 -3.93 -11.78 12.98
N GLN A 34 -3.28 -12.45 13.92
CA GLN A 34 -2.00 -11.99 14.45
C GLN A 34 -0.96 -12.21 13.35
N VAL A 35 -0.78 -11.19 12.52
CA VAL A 35 0.34 -11.15 11.57
C VAL A 35 1.61 -10.89 12.39
N GLU A 36 2.55 -11.84 12.35
CA GLU A 36 3.86 -11.69 12.96
C GLU A 36 4.53 -10.41 12.44
N ARG A 37 5.04 -9.59 13.36
CA ARG A 37 5.83 -8.42 13.02
C ARG A 37 7.06 -8.88 12.26
N ALA A 38 7.05 -8.74 10.93
CA ALA A 38 8.25 -8.86 10.12
C ALA A 38 9.20 -7.72 10.50
N SER A 39 10.10 -8.01 11.45
CA SER A 39 11.12 -7.08 11.93
C SER A 39 12.11 -6.79 10.80
N GLY A 40 11.86 -5.72 10.05
CA GLY A 40 12.72 -5.32 8.94
C GLY A 40 12.08 -4.39 7.93
N PHE A 41 10.75 -4.29 7.91
CA PHE A 41 10.06 -3.34 7.03
C PHE A 41 9.95 -1.96 7.67
N ASP A 42 10.05 -0.92 6.83
CA ASP A 42 9.69 0.43 7.21
C ASP A 42 8.24 0.43 7.74
N PRO A 43 7.95 1.04 8.90
CA PRO A 43 6.61 1.01 9.50
C PRO A 43 5.53 1.58 8.57
N THR A 44 5.90 2.47 7.64
CA THR A 44 5.00 2.99 6.61
C THR A 44 4.62 1.91 5.59
N VAL A 45 5.58 1.07 5.21
CA VAL A 45 5.37 -0.04 4.26
C VAL A 45 4.50 -1.12 4.89
N GLN A 46 4.74 -1.40 6.18
CA GLN A 46 3.93 -2.35 6.93
C GLN A 46 2.49 -1.87 7.09
N LEU A 47 2.28 -0.57 7.36
CA LEU A 47 0.95 0.02 7.37
C LEU A 47 0.26 -0.11 6.01
N LEU A 48 0.97 0.14 4.91
CA LEU A 48 0.41 -0.03 3.58
C LEU A 48 0.01 -1.50 3.32
N PHE A 49 0.82 -2.47 3.71
CA PHE A 49 0.45 -3.89 3.64
C PHE A 49 -0.79 -4.20 4.50
N GLU A 50 -0.84 -3.73 5.75
CA GLU A 50 -1.96 -3.95 6.66
C GLU A 50 -3.27 -3.36 6.13
N LEU A 51 -3.21 -2.20 5.47
CA LEU A 51 -4.39 -1.51 4.93
C LEU A 51 -4.87 -2.10 3.59
N THR A 52 -4.02 -2.83 2.87
CA THR A 52 -4.30 -3.23 1.48
C THR A 52 -4.27 -4.73 1.23
N GLY A 53 -3.62 -5.50 2.11
CA GLY A 53 -3.33 -6.92 1.89
C GLY A 53 -2.30 -7.19 0.78
N VAL A 54 -1.63 -6.16 0.27
CA VAL A 54 -0.69 -6.26 -0.86
C VAL A 54 0.71 -5.88 -0.42
N GLU A 55 1.68 -6.73 -0.73
CA GLU A 55 3.10 -6.36 -0.60
C GLU A 55 3.39 -5.22 -1.58
N PRO A 56 3.67 -4.00 -1.09
CA PRO A 56 3.74 -2.81 -1.94
C PRO A 56 4.95 -2.78 -2.88
N PHE A 57 5.75 -3.85 -2.91
CA PHE A 57 6.96 -3.98 -3.72
C PHE A 57 7.07 -5.30 -4.49
N SER A 58 5.99 -6.10 -4.60
CA SER A 58 5.99 -7.30 -5.45
C SER A 58 5.86 -6.94 -6.95
N GLY A 59 6.70 -6.02 -7.41
CA GLY A 59 6.73 -5.53 -8.80
C GLY A 59 5.71 -4.44 -9.12
N GLY A 60 5.06 -3.88 -8.11
CA GLY A 60 3.90 -3.02 -8.31
C GLY A 60 4.18 -1.54 -8.56
N THR A 61 3.44 -0.90 -9.45
CA THR A 61 3.52 0.55 -9.65
C THR A 61 2.63 1.28 -8.65
N VAL A 62 3.25 2.02 -7.73
CA VAL A 62 2.57 2.88 -6.75
C VAL A 62 2.81 4.35 -7.09
N ALA A 63 1.74 5.15 -7.13
CA ALA A 63 1.83 6.60 -7.22
C ALA A 63 1.02 7.29 -6.11
N LEU A 64 1.44 8.50 -5.77
CA LEU A 64 0.95 9.23 -4.60
C LEU A 64 0.50 10.64 -4.98
N ALA A 65 -0.60 11.10 -4.42
CA ALA A 65 -1.00 12.50 -4.41
C ALA A 65 -1.46 12.92 -3.02
N SER A 66 -1.19 14.15 -2.62
CA SER A 66 -1.64 14.69 -1.32
C SER A 66 -2.76 15.71 -1.51
N HIS A 67 -3.70 15.73 -0.57
CA HIS A 67 -4.64 16.84 -0.47
C HIS A 67 -3.92 18.04 0.17
N PRO A 68 -3.92 19.24 -0.42
CA PRO A 68 -3.10 20.35 0.08
C PRO A 68 -3.59 20.96 1.40
N LEU A 69 -4.86 20.71 1.77
CA LEU A 69 -5.51 21.31 2.94
C LEU A 69 -6.09 20.31 3.95
N LYS A 70 -6.03 19.00 3.68
CA LYS A 70 -6.62 17.95 4.52
C LYS A 70 -5.56 16.89 4.75
N PRO A 71 -5.59 16.17 5.88
CA PRO A 71 -4.66 15.09 6.15
C PRO A 71 -5.02 13.85 5.34
N GLN A 72 -5.02 13.95 4.01
CA GLN A 72 -5.43 12.91 3.07
C GLN A 72 -4.33 12.66 2.04
N LEU A 73 -3.98 11.39 1.89
CA LEU A 73 -3.07 10.87 0.89
C LEU A 73 -3.87 9.94 -0.04
N PHE A 74 -3.73 10.14 -1.34
CA PHE A 74 -4.28 9.27 -2.38
C PHE A 74 -3.17 8.35 -2.86
N VAL A 75 -3.37 7.04 -2.74
CA VAL A 75 -2.39 6.02 -3.09
C VAL A 75 -2.97 5.18 -4.22
N SER A 76 -2.44 5.33 -5.44
CA SER A 76 -2.81 4.47 -6.56
C SER A 76 -1.93 3.23 -6.58
N ILE A 77 -2.54 2.07 -6.76
CA ILE A 77 -1.86 0.78 -6.82
C ILE A 77 -2.32 0.09 -8.11
N LEU A 78 -1.42 -0.01 -9.09
CA LEU A 78 -1.75 -0.49 -10.43
C LEU A 78 -2.29 -1.92 -10.40
N GLU A 79 -1.65 -2.81 -9.65
CA GLU A 79 -1.97 -4.25 -9.61
C GLU A 79 -3.30 -4.52 -8.91
N LEU A 80 -3.78 -3.57 -8.11
CA LEU A 80 -5.07 -3.66 -7.44
C LEU A 80 -6.20 -3.02 -8.26
N GLY A 81 -5.89 -2.24 -9.30
CA GLY A 81 -6.89 -1.45 -9.99
C GLY A 81 -7.60 -0.44 -9.08
N LYS A 82 -6.92 0.04 -8.02
CA LYS A 82 -7.56 0.82 -6.94
C LYS A 82 -6.76 2.05 -6.56
N VAL A 83 -7.49 3.02 -6.02
CA VAL A 83 -6.92 4.17 -5.32
C VAL A 83 -7.46 4.23 -3.91
N LEU A 84 -6.56 4.31 -2.93
CA LEU A 84 -6.91 4.39 -1.52
C LEU A 84 -6.79 5.82 -1.05
N VAL A 85 -7.76 6.25 -0.24
CA VAL A 85 -7.69 7.52 0.47
C VAL A 85 -7.33 7.24 1.90
N VAL A 86 -6.11 7.61 2.29
CA VAL A 86 -5.57 7.36 3.62
C VAL A 86 -5.56 8.67 4.39
N CYS A 87 -6.07 8.64 5.63
CA CYS A 87 -5.89 9.73 6.56
C CYS A 87 -4.45 9.68 7.11
N THR A 88 -3.66 10.73 6.87
CA THR A 88 -2.25 10.75 7.29
C THR A 88 -2.06 10.98 8.79
N GLU A 89 -3.08 11.49 9.48
CA GLU A 89 -3.03 11.72 10.93
C GLU A 89 -3.37 10.45 11.73
N THR A 90 -4.37 9.69 11.26
CA THR A 90 -4.86 8.49 11.96
C THR A 90 -4.32 7.20 11.34
N SER A 91 -3.63 7.29 10.20
CA SER A 91 -3.12 6.12 9.47
C SER A 91 -4.22 5.13 9.08
N THR A 92 -5.43 5.62 8.78
CA THR A 92 -6.59 4.79 8.43
C THR A 92 -7.05 5.03 7.00
N VAL A 93 -7.50 3.99 6.29
CA VAL A 93 -8.21 4.15 5.01
C VAL A 93 -9.58 4.76 5.28
N LEU A 94 -9.86 5.88 4.62
CA LEU A 94 -11.13 6.60 4.67
C LEU A 94 -12.09 6.12 3.58
N SER A 95 -11.57 5.80 2.40
CA SER A 95 -12.34 5.41 1.22
C SER A 95 -11.45 4.71 0.21
N THR A 96 -12.08 3.92 -0.66
CA THR A 96 -11.45 3.24 -1.79
C THR A 96 -12.20 3.61 -3.06
N LEU A 97 -11.46 4.05 -4.07
CA LEU A 97 -11.93 4.20 -5.44
C LEU A 97 -11.51 2.95 -6.20
N GLU A 98 -12.48 2.23 -6.74
CA GLU A 98 -12.25 1.12 -7.66
C GLU A 98 -12.27 1.66 -9.09
N VAL A 99 -11.21 1.40 -9.85
CA VAL A 99 -11.19 1.72 -11.27
C VAL A 99 -12.07 0.71 -11.99
N PRO A 100 -12.94 1.13 -12.91
CA PRO A 100 -13.81 0.24 -13.66
C PRO A 100 -13.05 -0.88 -14.39
N GLU A 101 -13.64 -2.07 -14.49
CA GLU A 101 -13.01 -3.24 -15.13
C GLU A 101 -12.92 -3.12 -16.67
N ASP A 102 -13.49 -2.08 -17.28
CA ASP A 102 -13.35 -1.79 -18.71
C ASP A 102 -11.97 -1.21 -19.10
N PHE A 103 -11.12 -0.93 -18.10
CA PHE A 103 -9.72 -0.65 -18.32
C PHE A 103 -8.90 -1.94 -18.23
N ASP A 104 -7.94 -2.10 -19.15
CA ASP A 104 -7.08 -3.29 -19.20
C ASP A 104 -6.00 -3.25 -18.09
N GLU A 105 -5.62 -2.04 -17.65
CA GLU A 105 -4.64 -1.81 -16.59
C GLU A 105 -5.20 -0.92 -15.47
N GLY A 106 -4.63 -1.07 -14.27
CA GLY A 106 -4.96 -0.21 -13.15
C GLY A 106 -4.40 1.22 -13.25
N PRO A 107 -4.63 2.06 -12.23
CA PRO A 107 -4.21 3.44 -12.24
C PRO A 107 -2.68 3.55 -12.15
N LYS A 108 -2.07 4.11 -13.20
CA LYS A 108 -0.62 4.36 -13.32
C LYS A 108 -0.18 5.59 -12.53
N ASN A 109 -1.05 6.58 -12.43
CA ASN A 109 -0.74 7.85 -11.81
C ASN A 109 -1.99 8.49 -11.20
N VAL A 110 -1.77 9.35 -10.22
CA VAL A 110 -2.82 10.05 -9.48
C VAL A 110 -2.39 11.49 -9.20
N ALA A 111 -3.32 12.42 -9.35
CA ALA A 111 -3.14 13.82 -8.98
C ALA A 111 -4.42 14.37 -8.36
N PHE A 112 -4.29 15.25 -7.37
CA PHE A 112 -5.43 15.92 -6.76
C PHE A 112 -5.50 17.38 -7.20
N ASP A 113 -6.61 17.78 -7.80
CA ASP A 113 -6.89 19.17 -8.14
C ASP A 113 -7.76 19.80 -7.05
N ALA A 114 -7.13 20.61 -6.19
CA ALA A 114 -7.82 21.28 -5.10
C ALA A 114 -8.75 22.41 -5.55
N ALA A 115 -8.53 23.00 -6.73
CA ALA A 115 -9.41 24.04 -7.24
C ALA A 115 -10.79 23.47 -7.58
N SER A 116 -10.83 22.21 -8.04
CA SER A 116 -12.08 21.54 -8.39
C SER A 116 -12.52 20.44 -7.44
N GLY A 117 -11.69 20.11 -6.43
CA GLY A 117 -11.91 19.03 -5.49
C GLY A 117 -12.02 17.66 -6.17
N CYS A 118 -11.31 17.47 -7.28
CA CYS A 118 -11.39 16.25 -8.09
C CYS A 118 -10.04 15.53 -8.09
N LEU A 119 -10.11 14.21 -8.22
CA LEU A 119 -8.95 13.38 -8.47
C LEU A 119 -8.81 13.16 -9.98
N ALA A 120 -7.60 13.30 -10.49
CA ALA A 120 -7.25 12.92 -11.86
C ALA A 120 -6.44 11.61 -11.79
N LEU A 121 -6.85 10.62 -12.58
CA LEU A 121 -6.18 9.33 -12.68
C LEU A 121 -5.73 9.10 -14.11
N MET A 122 -4.50 8.61 -14.27
CA MET A 122 -4.05 8.05 -15.54
C MET A 122 -4.30 6.55 -15.47
N VAL A 123 -5.22 6.06 -16.29
CA VAL A 123 -5.58 4.63 -16.39
C VAL A 123 -5.48 4.28 -17.87
N ASP A 124 -4.75 3.21 -18.21
CA ASP A 124 -4.33 2.91 -19.59
C ASP A 124 -3.66 4.14 -20.26
N ASP A 125 -4.32 4.71 -21.28
CA ASP A 125 -3.99 5.95 -21.98
C ASP A 125 -5.12 6.98 -21.82
N CYS A 126 -5.93 6.87 -20.77
CA CYS A 126 -7.03 7.76 -20.46
C CYS A 126 -6.71 8.58 -19.20
N LEU A 127 -6.86 9.91 -19.34
CA LEU A 127 -6.96 10.80 -18.19
C LEU A 127 -8.43 10.83 -17.76
N THR A 128 -8.72 10.20 -16.63
CA THR A 128 -10.06 10.14 -16.03
C THR A 128 -10.14 11.08 -14.84
N ARG A 129 -11.31 11.68 -14.61
CA ARG A 129 -11.52 12.64 -13.53
C ARG A 129 -12.66 12.20 -12.64
N TRP A 130 -12.38 12.15 -11.34
CA TRP A 130 -13.25 11.57 -10.33
C TRP A 130 -13.59 12.59 -9.25
N ARG A 131 -14.79 12.47 -8.70
CA ARG A 131 -15.23 13.25 -7.54
C ARG A 131 -15.77 12.31 -6.48
N CYS A 132 -15.42 12.60 -5.24
CA CYS A 132 -15.97 11.92 -4.07
C CYS A 132 -17.17 12.70 -3.55
N ASP A 133 -18.31 12.03 -3.40
CA ASP A 133 -19.48 12.54 -2.68
C ASP A 133 -19.71 11.68 -1.43
N GLY A 134 -19.14 12.12 -0.31
CA GLY A 134 -19.10 11.35 0.94
C GLY A 134 -18.17 10.14 0.83
N SER A 135 -18.75 8.95 0.64
CA SER A 135 -18.02 7.67 0.52
C SER A 135 -17.96 7.14 -0.91
N THR A 136 -18.69 7.76 -1.84
CA THR A 136 -18.87 7.23 -3.19
C THR A 136 -18.06 8.02 -4.19
N TRP A 137 -17.36 7.33 -5.09
CA TRP A 137 -16.60 7.93 -6.17
C TRP A 137 -17.37 7.85 -7.48
N THR A 138 -17.45 8.98 -8.17
CA THR A 138 -18.13 9.07 -9.47
C THR A 138 -17.15 9.61 -10.49
N GLU A 139 -17.02 8.92 -11.61
CA GLU A 139 -16.32 9.43 -12.78
C GLU A 139 -17.13 10.58 -13.40
N LEU A 140 -16.49 11.71 -13.63
CA LEU A 140 -17.09 12.88 -14.24
C LEU A 140 -16.85 12.94 -15.74
N ARG A 141 -15.59 12.69 -16.15
CA ARG A 141 -15.13 12.77 -17.53
C ARG A 141 -13.89 11.92 -17.74
N SER A 142 -13.74 11.44 -18.96
CA SER A 142 -12.54 10.79 -19.47
C SER A 142 -12.07 11.42 -20.77
N ALA A 143 -10.75 11.57 -20.92
CA ALA A 143 -10.11 12.04 -22.13
C ALA A 143 -8.99 11.07 -22.51
N ARG A 144 -9.01 10.55 -23.74
CA ARG A 144 -7.90 9.76 -24.27
C ARG A 144 -6.70 10.67 -24.54
N VAL A 145 -5.56 10.28 -24.01
CA VAL A 145 -4.26 10.85 -24.35
C VAL A 145 -3.90 10.29 -25.71
N LEU A 146 -4.12 11.08 -26.76
CA LEU A 146 -3.63 10.72 -28.09
C LEU A 146 -2.10 10.85 -28.04
N ARG A 147 -1.40 9.72 -28.22
CA ARG A 147 -0.02 9.77 -28.67
C ARG A 147 -0.08 10.25 -30.12
N GLU A 148 0.28 11.50 -30.36
CA GLU A 148 0.71 11.88 -31.69
C GLU A 148 2.00 11.08 -31.93
N ASP A 149 1.94 10.12 -32.85
CA ASP A 149 3.12 9.44 -33.37
C ASP A 149 4.05 10.52 -33.92
N PHE A 150 5.03 10.93 -33.11
CA PHE A 150 6.18 11.67 -33.59
C PHE A 150 6.97 10.70 -34.48
N GLU A 151 6.56 10.58 -35.75
CA GLU A 151 7.46 10.12 -36.79
C GLU A 151 8.70 11.02 -36.72
N SER A 152 9.83 10.44 -36.31
CA SER A 152 11.10 11.13 -36.31
C SER A 152 11.40 11.56 -37.74
N CYS A 153 11.52 12.86 -37.99
CA CYS A 153 12.18 13.34 -39.19
C CYS A 153 13.66 12.93 -39.09
N ASP A 154 14.05 11.92 -39.88
CA ASP A 154 15.44 11.57 -40.18
C ASP A 154 16.26 12.77 -40.70
#